data_AF-A0A7K2P3S5-F1
#
_entry.id   AF-A0A7K2P3S5-F1
#
_cell.length_a   1.000
_cell.length_b   1.000
_cell.length_c   1.000
_cell.angle_alpha   90.00
_cell.angle_beta   90.00
_cell.angle_gamma   90.00
#
_symmetry.space_group_name_H-M   'P 1'
#
loop_
_entity.id
_entity.type
_entity.pdbx_description
1 polymer ?
#
loop_
_entity_poly.entity_id
_entity_poly.type
_entity_poly.pdbx_seq_one_letter_code
_entity_poly.pdbx_strand_id
1 'polypeptide(L)'
;PEFARLPVVHLDPLAPARAAALLDDVTDGAAAPAVREQLLAEAEGNPALLVALVRRLSPAELRGHRPLPSPLADAGALAEAAGGVPTGPSAQARDLLLTVAAAGEASDGSDADAGLVRDALRRLRPAPGLGPGPGLGPGLGLGPGLG
;
A
#
# COMPACT_ATOMS: atom_id res chain seq x y z
N PRO A 1 -2.86 -15.38 -17.14
CA PRO A 1 -3.16 -14.24 -18.05
C PRO A 1 -4.65 -14.10 -18.43
N GLU A 2 -5.57 -14.82 -17.79
CA GLU A 2 -7.02 -14.79 -18.09
C GLU A 2 -7.71 -13.45 -17.84
N PHE A 3 -7.21 -12.62 -16.90
CA PHE A 3 -7.81 -11.32 -16.56
C PHE A 3 -7.20 -10.12 -17.29
N ALA A 4 -6.16 -10.32 -18.11
CA ALA A 4 -5.41 -9.23 -18.73
C ALA A 4 -6.18 -8.42 -19.80
N ARG A 5 -7.37 -8.89 -20.21
CA ARG A 5 -8.24 -8.21 -21.19
C ARG A 5 -9.51 -7.62 -20.58
N LEU A 6 -9.71 -7.75 -19.28
CA LEU A 6 -10.87 -7.15 -18.63
C LEU A 6 -10.63 -5.64 -18.42
N PRO A 7 -11.66 -4.80 -18.57
CA PRO A 7 -11.55 -3.40 -18.22
C PRO A 7 -11.26 -3.27 -16.72
N VAL A 8 -10.28 -2.44 -16.39
CA VAL A 8 -10.01 -2.07 -15.00
C VAL A 8 -11.07 -1.05 -14.57
N VAL A 9 -11.79 -1.38 -13.50
CA VAL A 9 -12.75 -0.46 -12.88
C VAL A 9 -12.12 0.09 -11.61
N HIS A 10 -11.99 1.41 -11.54
CA HIS A 10 -11.61 2.09 -10.32
C HIS A 10 -12.87 2.34 -9.47
N LEU A 11 -12.80 1.95 -8.21
CA LEU A 11 -13.85 2.22 -7.24
C LEU A 11 -13.36 3.34 -6.32
N ASP A 12 -14.10 4.44 -6.32
CA ASP A 12 -13.91 5.51 -5.35
C ASP A 12 -14.43 5.08 -3.97
N PRO A 13 -13.93 5.71 -2.89
CA PRO A 13 -14.56 5.57 -1.58
C PRO A 13 -16.05 5.89 -1.64
N LEU A 14 -16.84 5.26 -0.76
CA LEU A 14 -18.25 5.55 -0.67
C LEU A 14 -18.48 7.02 -0.32
N ALA A 15 -19.36 7.67 -1.09
CA ALA A 15 -19.86 8.98 -0.74
C ALA A 15 -20.47 8.97 0.68
N PRO A 16 -20.39 10.07 1.45
CA PRO A 16 -20.82 10.10 2.86
C PRO A 16 -22.23 9.55 3.10
N ALA A 17 -23.19 9.88 2.23
CA ALA A 17 -24.56 9.39 2.32
C ALA A 17 -24.68 7.86 2.13
N ARG A 18 -23.82 7.26 1.31
CA ARG A 18 -23.78 5.82 1.07
C ARG A 18 -23.08 5.07 2.21
N ALA A 19 -22.00 5.64 2.76
CA ALA A 19 -21.36 5.10 3.95
C ALA A 19 -22.30 5.14 5.17
N ALA A 20 -23.03 6.24 5.33
CA ALA A 20 -24.10 6.40 6.31
C ALA A 20 -25.19 5.32 6.19
N ALA A 21 -25.73 5.13 4.98
CA ALA A 21 -26.74 4.10 4.73
C ALA A 21 -26.20 2.69 5.00
N LEU A 22 -24.98 2.38 4.55
CA LEU A 22 -24.33 1.10 4.83
C LEU A 22 -24.18 0.87 6.34
N LEU A 23 -23.78 1.89 7.10
CA LEU A 23 -23.64 1.79 8.56
C LEU A 23 -24.98 1.50 9.22
N ASP A 24 -26.04 2.16 8.78
CA ASP A 24 -27.39 1.94 9.31
C ASP A 24 -27.87 0.52 8.97
N ASP A 25 -27.62 0.03 7.76
CA ASP A 25 -27.97 -1.34 7.32
C ASP A 25 -27.23 -2.42 8.13
N VAL A 26 -25.93 -2.26 8.40
CA VAL A 26 -25.14 -3.28 9.12
C VAL A 26 -25.33 -3.24 10.64
N THR A 27 -25.91 -2.16 11.17
CA THR A 27 -26.17 -2.00 12.61
C THR A 27 -27.65 -2.09 12.96
N ASP A 28 -28.54 -2.25 11.97
CA ASP A 28 -29.99 -2.07 12.11
C ASP A 28 -30.33 -0.71 12.78
N GLY A 29 -29.54 0.33 12.48
CA GLY A 29 -29.64 1.66 13.07
C GLY A 29 -29.32 1.74 14.56
N ALA A 30 -28.71 0.71 15.16
CA ALA A 30 -28.44 0.66 16.59
C ALA A 30 -27.25 1.52 17.06
N ALA A 31 -26.46 2.09 16.15
CA ALA A 31 -25.31 2.92 16.48
C ALA A 31 -25.73 4.26 17.07
N ALA A 32 -25.17 4.61 18.24
CA ALA A 32 -25.39 5.93 18.83
C ALA A 32 -24.83 7.05 17.92
N PRO A 33 -25.44 8.24 17.86
CA PRO A 33 -25.04 9.29 16.91
C PRO A 33 -23.54 9.64 16.92
N ALA A 34 -22.94 9.80 18.11
CA ALA A 34 -21.51 10.09 18.22
C ALA A 34 -20.62 8.93 17.75
N VAL A 35 -21.02 7.69 18.04
CA VAL A 35 -20.31 6.48 17.58
C VAL A 35 -20.42 6.35 16.07
N ARG A 36 -21.59 6.69 15.51
CA ARG A 36 -21.86 6.71 14.07
C ARG A 36 -20.94 7.69 13.35
N GLU A 37 -20.82 8.92 13.84
CA GLU A 37 -19.92 9.93 13.29
C GLU A 37 -18.47 9.46 13.31
N GLN A 38 -18.02 8.88 14.43
CA GLN A 38 -16.65 8.41 14.56
C GLN A 38 -16.34 7.23 13.63
N LEU A 39 -17.26 6.27 13.49
CA LEU A 39 -17.10 5.14 12.56
C LEU A 39 -17.05 5.61 11.10
N LEU A 40 -17.88 6.57 10.72
CA LEU A 40 -17.88 7.12 9.36
C LEU A 40 -16.61 7.91 9.05
N ALA A 41 -16.13 8.69 10.03
CA ALA A 41 -14.88 9.43 9.90
C ALA A 41 -13.69 8.47 9.78
N GLU A 42 -13.59 7.48 10.67
CA GLU A 42 -12.48 6.51 10.70
C GLU A 42 -12.42 5.66 9.43
N ALA A 43 -13.58 5.26 8.88
CA ALA A 43 -13.60 4.42 7.69
C ALA A 43 -13.28 5.18 6.40
N GLU A 44 -13.36 6.51 6.39
CA GLU A 44 -13.13 7.37 5.21
C GLU A 44 -13.80 6.86 3.91
N GLY A 45 -15.01 6.31 4.04
CA GLY A 45 -15.78 5.75 2.92
C GLY A 45 -15.32 4.36 2.45
N ASN A 46 -14.35 3.72 3.10
CA ASN A 46 -13.97 2.33 2.83
C ASN A 46 -15.04 1.36 3.39
N PRO A 47 -15.83 0.68 2.54
CA PRO A 47 -16.91 -0.19 3.01
C PRO A 47 -16.39 -1.41 3.77
N ALA A 48 -15.25 -1.97 3.37
CA ALA A 48 -14.67 -3.15 4.03
C ALA A 48 -14.19 -2.80 5.44
N LEU A 49 -13.54 -1.65 5.59
CA LEU A 49 -13.11 -1.16 6.90
C LEU A 49 -14.31 -0.84 7.80
N LEU A 50 -15.32 -0.14 7.29
CA LEU A 50 -16.53 0.18 8.06
C LEU A 50 -17.20 -1.07 8.63
N VAL A 51 -17.34 -2.12 7.82
CA VAL A 51 -17.90 -3.41 8.26
C VAL A 51 -16.99 -4.12 9.27
N ALA A 52 -15.66 -4.08 9.07
CA ALA A 52 -14.70 -4.68 10.00
C ALA A 52 -14.75 -4.00 11.38
N LEU A 53 -14.82 -2.67 11.42
CA LEU A 53 -14.95 -1.90 12.66
C LEU A 53 -16.22 -2.30 13.41
N VAL A 54 -17.38 -2.30 12.75
CA VAL A 54 -18.67 -2.66 13.38
C VAL A 54 -18.64 -4.07 13.97
N ARG A 55 -18.06 -5.04 13.26
CA ARG A 55 -17.99 -6.44 13.72
C ARG A 55 -17.15 -6.64 14.98
N ARG A 56 -16.22 -5.72 15.27
CA ARG A 56 -15.32 -5.79 16.41
C ARG A 56 -15.86 -5.08 17.65
N LEU A 57 -16.85 -4.20 17.49
CA LEU A 57 -17.46 -3.49 18.60
C LEU A 57 -18.48 -4.36 19.33
N SER A 58 -18.44 -4.32 20.66
CA SER A 58 -19.50 -4.87 21.48
C SER A 58 -20.78 -4.04 21.33
N PRO A 59 -21.96 -4.62 21.58
CA PRO A 59 -23.22 -3.87 21.54
C PRO A 59 -23.26 -2.66 22.49
N ALA A 60 -22.51 -2.71 23.59
CA ALA A 60 -22.44 -1.60 24.54
C ALA A 60 -21.58 -0.44 23.99
N GLU A 61 -20.50 -0.73 23.28
CA GLU A 61 -19.67 0.27 22.60
C GLU A 61 -20.43 0.89 21.42
N LEU A 62 -21.10 0.06 20.61
CA LEU A 62 -21.91 0.51 19.46
C LEU A 62 -23.03 1.48 19.91
N ARG A 63 -23.68 1.19 21.04
CA ARG A 63 -24.72 2.05 21.64
C ARG A 63 -24.17 3.21 22.47
N GLY A 64 -22.85 3.39 22.53
CA GLY A 64 -22.21 4.47 23.27
C GLY A 64 -22.28 4.34 24.80
N HIS A 65 -22.61 3.16 25.33
CA HIS A 65 -22.60 2.87 26.77
C HIS A 65 -21.21 2.51 27.30
N ARG A 66 -20.27 2.23 26.40
CA ARG A 66 -18.85 2.02 26.69
C ARG A 66 -18.01 2.85 25.73
N PRO A 67 -16.83 3.33 26.17
CA PRO A 67 -15.92 4.05 25.30
C PRO A 67 -15.47 3.14 24.14
N LEU A 68 -15.24 3.74 22.97
CA LEU A 68 -14.69 3.03 21.83
C LEU A 68 -13.21 2.65 22.09
N PRO A 69 -12.74 1.55 21.49
CA PRO A 69 -11.32 1.23 21.50
C PRO A 69 -10.50 2.33 20.80
N SER A 70 -9.25 2.48 21.22
CA SER A 70 -8.31 3.43 20.63
C SER A 70 -6.97 2.73 20.36
N PRO A 71 -6.47 2.71 19.11
CA PRO A 71 -7.13 3.25 17.91
C PRO A 71 -8.37 2.44 17.50
N LEU A 72 -9.29 3.05 16.77
CA LEU A 72 -10.49 2.38 16.28
C LEU A 72 -10.14 1.47 15.10
N ALA A 73 -9.41 1.99 14.09
CA ALA A 73 -8.78 1.19 13.05
C ALA A 73 -7.41 0.67 13.49
N ASP A 74 -7.41 -0.28 14.43
CA ASP A 74 -6.19 -1.00 14.80
C ASP A 74 -5.66 -1.89 13.66
N ALA A 75 -4.45 -2.41 13.83
CA ALA A 75 -3.81 -3.26 12.82
C ALA A 75 -4.64 -4.52 12.47
N GLY A 76 -5.42 -5.04 13.41
CA GLY A 76 -6.32 -6.17 13.18
C GLY A 76 -7.49 -5.78 12.27
N ALA A 77 -8.14 -4.65 12.55
CA ALA A 77 -9.22 -4.11 11.72
C ALA A 77 -8.74 -3.83 10.28
N LEU A 78 -7.56 -3.26 10.13
CA LEU A 78 -6.96 -3.00 8.82
C LEU A 78 -6.62 -4.30 8.07
N ALA A 79 -6.09 -5.32 8.77
CA ALA A 79 -5.78 -6.61 8.17
C ALA A 79 -7.04 -7.36 7.72
N GLU A 80 -8.13 -7.29 8.51
CA GLU A 80 -9.43 -7.84 8.14
C GLU A 80 -10.00 -7.14 6.89
N ALA A 81 -9.94 -5.81 6.84
CA ALA A 81 -10.43 -5.03 5.69
C ALA A 81 -9.63 -5.28 4.40
N ALA A 82 -8.32 -5.56 4.52
CA ALA A 82 -7.45 -5.88 3.39
C ALA A 82 -7.74 -7.27 2.77
N GLY A 83 -8.54 -8.12 3.41
CA GLY A 83 -8.95 -9.41 2.85
C GLY A 83 -7.88 -10.51 2.95
N GLY A 84 -6.99 -10.42 3.94
CA GLY A 84 -5.85 -11.33 4.12
C GLY A 84 -4.54 -10.71 3.63
N VAL A 85 -3.45 -11.13 4.28
CA VAL A 85 -2.12 -10.50 4.19
C VAL A 85 -1.76 -10.24 2.72
N PRO A 86 -1.46 -8.98 2.31
CA PRO A 86 -0.84 -8.77 1.02
C PRO A 86 0.42 -9.63 1.03
N THR A 87 0.51 -10.62 0.13
CA THR A 87 1.75 -11.38 -0.08
C THR A 87 2.85 -10.34 -0.11
N GLY A 88 3.73 -10.35 0.90
CA GLY A 88 4.47 -9.17 1.32
C GLY A 88 5.14 -8.41 0.17
N PRO A 89 5.59 -7.17 0.40
CA PRO A 89 6.14 -6.33 -0.65
C PRO A 89 7.13 -7.13 -1.50
N SER A 90 7.03 -6.99 -2.83
CA SER A 90 8.00 -7.61 -3.75
C SER A 90 9.42 -7.30 -3.27
N ALA A 91 10.41 -8.15 -3.57
CA ALA A 91 11.79 -7.91 -3.12
C ALA A 91 12.25 -6.47 -3.43
N GLN A 92 11.87 -5.94 -4.60
CA GLN A 92 12.12 -4.56 -4.97
C GLN A 92 11.40 -3.52 -4.09
N ALA A 93 10.13 -3.74 -3.74
CA ALA A 93 9.42 -2.86 -2.83
C ALA A 93 10.00 -2.93 -1.41
N ARG A 94 10.48 -4.10 -0.98
CA ARG A 94 11.17 -4.28 0.31
C ARG A 94 12.50 -3.53 0.34
N ASP A 95 13.31 -3.66 -0.69
CA ASP A 95 14.60 -2.93 -0.80
C ASP A 95 14.39 -1.42 -0.81
N LEU A 96 13.36 -0.94 -1.53
CA LEU A 96 12.93 0.46 -1.49
C LEU A 96 12.56 0.89 -0.06
N LEU A 97 11.67 0.15 0.61
CA LEU A 97 11.23 0.48 1.97
C LEU A 97 12.41 0.50 2.96
N LEU A 98 13.33 -0.46 2.86
CA LEU A 98 14.54 -0.50 3.68
C LEU A 98 15.48 0.68 3.37
N THR A 99 15.62 1.05 2.11
CA THR A 99 16.41 2.22 1.70
C THR A 99 15.82 3.52 2.25
N VAL A 100 14.49 3.68 2.18
CA VAL A 100 13.78 4.84 2.76
C VAL A 100 13.96 4.89 4.26
N ALA A 101 13.75 3.77 4.95
CA ALA A 101 13.92 3.70 6.41
C ALA A 101 15.35 4.07 6.82
N ALA A 102 16.36 3.52 6.14
CA ALA A 102 17.75 3.86 6.40
C ALA A 102 18.08 5.34 6.13
N ALA A 103 17.48 5.95 5.09
CA ALA A 103 17.63 7.37 4.81
C ALA A 103 16.95 8.26 5.88
N GLY A 104 15.79 7.85 6.40
CA GLY A 104 15.08 8.55 7.47
C GLY A 104 15.83 8.53 8.81
N GLU A 105 16.41 7.40 9.18
CA GLU A 105 17.25 7.26 10.38
C GLU A 105 18.51 8.14 10.32
N ALA A 106 19.11 8.28 9.13
CA ALA A 106 20.27 9.15 8.92
C ALA A 106 19.92 10.65 8.95
N SER A 107 18.63 11.00 8.87
CA SER A 107 18.13 12.38 8.79
C SER A 107 17.56 12.89 10.13
N ASP A 108 17.91 12.25 11.25
CA ASP A 108 17.37 12.52 12.61
C ASP A 108 15.83 12.57 12.65
N GLY A 109 15.15 11.80 11.77
CA GLY A 109 13.68 11.73 11.73
C GLY A 109 12.98 12.90 11.01
N SER A 110 13.71 13.76 10.29
CA SER A 110 13.11 14.65 9.29
C SER A 110 12.69 13.83 8.06
N ASP A 111 11.51 14.14 7.49
CA ASP A 111 10.92 13.43 6.35
C ASP A 111 11.95 13.20 5.23
N ALA A 112 12.06 11.95 4.79
CA ALA A 112 13.08 11.55 3.84
C ALA A 112 12.78 12.18 2.46
N ASP A 113 13.72 12.93 1.90
CA ASP A 113 13.57 13.54 0.58
C ASP A 113 13.28 12.46 -0.48
N ALA A 114 12.04 12.46 -0.99
CA ALA A 114 11.57 11.51 -1.99
C ALA A 114 12.37 11.55 -3.31
N GLY A 115 13.03 12.66 -3.61
CA GLY A 115 13.96 12.79 -4.74
C GLY A 115 15.26 12.02 -4.50
N LEU A 116 15.82 12.12 -3.29
CA LEU A 116 17.06 11.46 -2.89
C LEU A 116 16.88 9.92 -2.84
N VAL A 117 15.76 9.46 -2.30
CA VAL A 117 15.37 8.03 -2.31
C VAL A 117 15.28 7.50 -3.75
N ARG A 118 14.59 8.22 -4.64
CA ARG A 118 14.44 7.82 -6.05
C ARG A 118 15.76 7.79 -6.79
N ASP A 119 16.70 8.68 -6.46
CA ASP A 119 18.04 8.70 -7.06
C ASP A 119 18.89 7.53 -6.57
N ALA A 120 18.87 7.22 -5.27
CA ALA A 120 19.53 6.06 -4.70
C ALA A 120 19.03 4.74 -5.32
N LEU A 121 17.71 4.60 -5.51
CA LEU A 121 17.12 3.43 -6.20
C LEU A 121 17.56 3.30 -7.66
N ARG A 122 17.66 4.42 -8.37
CA ARG A 122 18.17 4.41 -9.76
C ARG A 122 19.61 3.91 -9.83
N ARG A 123 20.41 4.18 -8.80
CA ARG A 123 21.81 3.71 -8.69
C ARG A 123 21.93 2.25 -8.23
N LEU A 124 20.98 1.78 -7.42
CA LEU A 124 20.92 0.39 -6.94
C LEU A 124 20.34 -0.59 -7.96
N ARG A 125 19.58 -0.11 -8.96
CA ARG A 125 19.18 -0.94 -10.10
C ARG A 125 20.42 -1.29 -10.92
N PRO A 126 20.79 -2.59 -11.02
CA PRO A 126 21.77 -2.96 -12.03
C PRO A 126 21.18 -2.58 -13.39
N ALA A 127 21.98 -1.90 -14.22
CA ALA A 127 21.63 -1.69 -15.61
C ALA A 127 21.17 -3.05 -16.19
N PRO A 128 20.09 -3.12 -16.98
CA PRO A 128 19.79 -4.35 -17.71
C PRO A 128 21.07 -4.69 -18.47
N GLY A 129 21.71 -5.78 -18.05
CA GLY A 129 23.01 -6.15 -18.56
C GLY A 129 22.91 -6.15 -20.07
N LEU A 130 23.69 -5.30 -20.72
CA LEU A 130 24.08 -5.52 -22.09
C LEU A 130 24.67 -6.93 -22.09
N GLY A 131 23.86 -7.88 -22.58
CA GLY A 131 24.32 -9.24 -22.80
C GLY A 131 25.62 -9.20 -23.59
N PRO A 132 26.49 -10.22 -23.44
CA PRO A 132 27.78 -10.23 -24.12
C PRO A 132 27.56 -9.94 -25.60
N GLY A 133 28.12 -8.83 -26.06
CA GLY A 133 28.02 -8.40 -27.45
C GLY A 133 28.52 -9.52 -28.37
N PRO A 134 27.96 -9.64 -29.60
CA PRO A 134 28.31 -10.69 -30.52
C PRO A 134 29.82 -10.66 -30.78
N GLY A 135 30.43 -11.83 -30.64
CA GLY A 135 31.88 -12.00 -30.62
C GLY A 135 32.58 -11.36 -31.80
N LEU A 136 33.60 -10.55 -31.49
CA LEU A 136 34.69 -10.31 -32.41
C LEU A 136 35.56 -11.56 -32.41
N GLY A 137 35.28 -12.46 -33.36
CA GLY A 137 36.19 -13.56 -33.68
C GLY A 137 37.54 -13.00 -34.15
N PRO A 138 38.67 -13.66 -33.86
CA PRO A 138 39.96 -13.24 -34.34
C PRO A 138 40.09 -13.65 -35.81
N GLY A 139 39.99 -12.68 -36.72
CA GLY A 139 39.99 -12.93 -38.16
C GLY A 139 40.69 -11.84 -38.96
N LEU A 140 42.01 -12.03 -39.12
CA LEU A 140 42.82 -11.68 -40.28
C LEU A 140 43.08 -10.20 -40.64
N GLY A 141 44.38 -9.86 -40.59
CA GLY A 141 45.08 -9.35 -41.77
C GLY A 141 45.52 -7.89 -41.73
N LEU A 142 46.84 -7.68 -41.74
CA LEU A 142 47.61 -6.97 -42.79
C LEU A 142 48.95 -6.47 -42.22
N GLY A 143 50.05 -6.78 -42.91
CA GLY A 143 51.35 -6.14 -42.70
C GLY A 143 51.33 -4.63 -43.02
N PRO A 144 52.46 -3.91 -42.90
CA PRO A 144 53.55 -4.07 -43.85
C PRO A 144 54.97 -3.98 -43.23
N GLY A 145 55.99 -4.31 -44.03
CA GLY A 145 57.39 -4.30 -43.63
C GLY A 145 58.03 -2.91 -43.54
N LEU A 146 59.30 -2.91 -43.12
CA LEU A 146 60.43 -2.14 -43.65
C LEU A 146 61.63 -2.31 -42.69
N GLY A 147 62.80 -2.66 -43.23
CA GLY A 147 64.09 -2.68 -42.52
C GLY A 147 64.95 -3.88 -42.87
#